data_AF-A0ABD5DDH2-F1
#
_entry.id   AF-A0ABD5DDH2-F1
#
_cell.length_a   1.000
_cell.length_b   1.000
_cell.length_c   1.000
_cell.angle_alpha   90.00
_cell.angle_beta   90.00
_cell.angle_gamma   90.00
#
_symmetry.space_group_name_H-M   'P 1'
#
loop_
_entity.id
_entity.type
_entity.pdbx_description
1 polymer ?
#
loop_
_entity_poly.entity_id
_entity_poly.type
_entity_poly.pdbx_seq_one_letter_code
_entity_poly.pdbx_strand_id
1 'polypeptide(L)'
;LLQLDNAGVVDIGGGTTGIAIVKQGRVTYSADEATGGHHISLTLAGNRGIGLEEAEQYKRSHAGEIWPVVKPVYEKMAEIVARHIAGQGIVDLWLAGGACMQPGVHE
;
A
#
# COMPACT_ATOMS: atom_id res chain seq x y z
N LEU A 1 -8.32 1.58 22.21
CA LEU A 1 -7.77 2.29 21.02
C LEU A 1 -6.26 2.15 21.02
N LEU A 2 -5.62 2.12 19.84
CA LEU A 2 -4.21 1.73 19.61
C LEU A 2 -3.11 2.63 20.23
N GLN A 3 -3.43 3.60 21.11
CA GLN A 3 -2.47 4.48 21.83
C GLN A 3 -1.27 4.95 20.97
N LEU A 4 -1.52 5.32 19.71
CA LEU A 4 -0.48 5.70 18.76
C LEU A 4 0.12 7.07 19.12
N ASP A 5 1.44 7.14 19.17
CA ASP A 5 2.18 8.39 19.27
C ASP A 5 3.39 8.36 18.33
N ASN A 6 3.65 9.48 17.65
CA ASN A 6 4.65 9.61 16.59
C ASN A 6 4.60 8.46 15.56
N ALA A 7 3.40 8.08 15.12
CA ALA A 7 3.17 6.96 14.22
C ALA A 7 2.61 7.41 12.87
N GLY A 8 3.04 6.76 11.80
CA GLY A 8 2.39 6.81 10.49
C GLY A 8 1.40 5.65 10.33
N VAL A 9 0.21 5.92 9.83
CA VAL A 9 -0.76 4.90 9.39
C VAL A 9 -0.89 5.01 7.88
N VAL A 10 -0.69 3.91 7.18
CA VAL A 10 -0.78 3.82 5.72
C VAL A 10 -1.86 2.80 5.37
N ASP A 11 -2.93 3.25 4.74
CA ASP A 11 -4.02 2.41 4.27
C ASP A 11 -3.92 2.22 2.75
N ILE A 12 -3.43 1.06 2.31
CA ILE A 12 -3.34 0.71 0.89
C ILE A 12 -4.64 0.03 0.45
N GLY A 13 -5.57 0.86 -0.01
CA GLY A 13 -6.87 0.46 -0.51
C GLY A 13 -6.84 -0.05 -1.95
N GLY A 14 -8.03 -0.16 -2.56
CA GLY A 14 -8.16 -0.57 -3.96
C GLY A 14 -7.66 0.50 -4.94
N GLY A 15 -8.13 1.74 -4.81
CA GLY A 15 -7.79 2.84 -5.72
C GLY A 15 -6.77 3.83 -5.17
N THR A 16 -6.72 3.98 -3.85
CA THR A 16 -5.94 5.01 -3.16
C THR A 16 -5.09 4.42 -2.04
N THR A 17 -4.04 5.17 -1.69
CA THR A 17 -3.20 4.93 -0.54
C THR A 17 -3.31 6.14 0.37
N GLY A 18 -3.96 5.96 1.50
CA GLY A 18 -4.11 7.01 2.52
C GLY A 18 -2.92 7.00 3.46
N ILE A 19 -2.44 8.17 3.85
CA ILE A 19 -1.37 8.35 4.84
C ILE A 19 -1.88 9.29 5.93
N ALA A 20 -1.78 8.87 7.19
CA ALA A 20 -2.09 9.70 8.35
C ALA A 20 -0.92 9.69 9.34
N ILE A 21 -0.57 10.84 9.90
CA ILE A 21 0.46 10.96 10.94
C ILE A 21 -0.20 11.31 12.26
N VAL A 22 -0.01 10.46 13.25
CA VAL A 22 -0.56 10.59 14.60
C VAL A 22 0.54 11.04 15.55
N LYS A 23 0.32 12.17 16.23
CA LYS A 23 1.19 12.68 17.31
C LYS A 23 0.32 13.00 18.51
N GLN A 24 0.74 12.54 19.69
CA GLN A 24 0.05 12.69 20.96
C GLN A 24 -1.44 12.29 20.87
N GLY A 25 -1.72 11.17 20.20
CA GLY A 25 -3.07 10.65 19.99
C GLY A 25 -3.95 11.46 19.04
N ARG A 26 -3.39 12.43 18.28
CA ARG A 26 -4.13 13.26 17.32
C ARG A 26 -3.55 13.14 15.92
N VAL A 27 -4.41 13.11 14.91
CA VAL A 27 -3.97 13.22 13.51
C VAL A 27 -3.48 14.64 13.27
N THR A 28 -2.23 14.77 12.82
CA THR A 28 -1.55 16.05 12.54
C THR A 28 -1.32 16.29 11.05
N TYR A 29 -1.37 15.22 10.26
CA TYR A 29 -1.23 15.25 8.81
C TYR A 29 -2.06 14.12 8.20
N SER A 30 -2.67 14.39 7.05
CA SER A 30 -3.40 13.41 6.25
C SER A 30 -3.17 13.71 4.78
N ALA A 31 -2.98 12.66 3.98
CA ALA A 31 -2.85 12.73 2.54
C ALA A 31 -3.43 11.48 1.88
N ASP A 32 -3.80 11.60 0.62
CA ASP A 32 -4.28 10.50 -0.21
C ASP A 32 -3.57 10.54 -1.55
N GLU A 33 -3.08 9.38 -1.97
CA GLU A 33 -2.37 9.20 -3.22
C GLU A 33 -3.14 8.26 -4.13
N ALA A 34 -3.22 8.60 -5.42
CA ALA A 34 -3.99 7.86 -6.42
C ALA A 34 -3.24 6.59 -6.85
N THR A 35 -3.01 5.69 -5.90
CA THR A 35 -2.39 4.39 -6.12
C THR A 35 -2.91 3.35 -5.13
N GLY A 36 -3.02 2.08 -5.52
CA GLY A 36 -3.56 1.03 -4.64
C GLY A 36 -3.61 -0.32 -5.35
N GLY A 37 -4.38 -1.25 -4.79
CA GLY A 37 -4.53 -2.62 -5.29
C GLY A 37 -4.99 -2.76 -6.75
N HIS A 38 -5.65 -1.76 -7.32
CA HIS A 38 -6.04 -1.71 -8.72
C HIS A 38 -4.84 -1.57 -9.67
N HIS A 39 -3.81 -0.81 -9.26
CA HIS A 39 -2.57 -0.68 -10.05
C HIS A 39 -1.79 -1.99 -10.11
N ILE A 40 -1.89 -2.82 -9.06
CA ILE A 40 -1.34 -4.16 -9.04
C ILE A 40 -1.99 -5.01 -10.12
N SER A 41 -3.31 -4.97 -10.20
CA SER A 41 -4.11 -5.74 -11.16
C SER A 41 -3.92 -5.27 -12.58
N LEU A 42 -3.77 -3.96 -12.81
CA LEU A 42 -3.38 -3.41 -14.10
C LEU A 42 -2.00 -3.90 -14.55
N THR A 43 -1.04 -3.94 -13.63
CA THR A 43 0.32 -4.44 -13.90
C THR A 43 0.29 -5.93 -14.26
N LEU A 44 -0.49 -6.73 -13.53
CA LEU A 44 -0.69 -8.15 -13.83
C LEU A 44 -1.41 -8.38 -15.16
N ALA A 45 -2.45 -7.61 -15.45
CA ALA A 45 -3.17 -7.67 -16.71
C ALA A 45 -2.23 -7.42 -17.90
N GLY A 46 -1.40 -6.36 -17.82
CA GLY A 46 -0.40 -6.04 -18.82
C GLY A 46 0.68 -7.11 -18.96
N ASN A 47 1.18 -7.65 -17.84
CA ASN A 47 2.19 -8.71 -17.84
C ASN A 47 1.69 -10.01 -18.48
N ARG A 48 0.42 -10.37 -18.27
CA ARG A 48 -0.16 -11.66 -18.69
C ARG A 48 -0.98 -11.59 -19.98
N GLY A 49 -1.30 -10.39 -20.45
CA GLY A 49 -2.16 -10.21 -21.63
C GLY A 49 -3.61 -10.63 -21.39
N ILE A 50 -4.11 -10.47 -20.17
CA ILE A 50 -5.47 -10.85 -19.75
C ILE A 50 -6.33 -9.64 -19.40
N GLY A 51 -7.65 -9.84 -19.30
CA GLY A 51 -8.56 -8.79 -18.86
C GLY A 51 -8.30 -8.36 -17.41
N LEU A 52 -8.66 -7.12 -17.06
CA LEU A 52 -8.46 -6.60 -15.70
C LEU A 52 -9.18 -7.42 -14.62
N GLU A 53 -10.42 -7.84 -14.90
CA GLU A 53 -11.19 -8.67 -13.96
C GLU A 53 -10.53 -10.04 -13.75
N GLU A 54 -10.02 -10.65 -14.81
CA GLU A 54 -9.26 -11.90 -14.74
C GLU A 54 -7.96 -11.72 -13.95
N ALA A 55 -7.24 -10.62 -14.16
CA ALA A 55 -6.05 -10.27 -13.40
C ALA A 55 -6.34 -10.07 -11.91
N GLU A 56 -7.50 -9.50 -11.55
CA GLU A 56 -7.90 -9.37 -10.15
C GLU A 56 -8.16 -10.73 -9.49
N GLN A 57 -8.86 -11.64 -10.17
CA GLN A 57 -9.06 -12.98 -9.65
C GLN A 57 -7.74 -13.75 -9.54
N TYR A 58 -6.85 -13.56 -10.51
CA TYR A 58 -5.51 -14.16 -10.50
C TYR A 58 -4.70 -13.65 -9.31
N LYS A 59 -4.69 -12.33 -9.06
CA LYS A 59 -4.01 -11.69 -7.93
C LYS A 59 -4.38 -12.32 -6.60
N ARG A 60 -5.68 -12.59 -6.40
CA ARG A 60 -6.22 -13.14 -5.14
C ARG A 60 -5.91 -14.62 -4.93
N SER A 61 -5.81 -15.40 -6.01
CA SER A 61 -5.64 -16.86 -5.97
C SER A 61 -4.17 -17.31 -6.05
N HIS A 62 -3.29 -16.49 -6.62
CA HIS A 62 -1.87 -16.82 -6.88
C HIS A 62 -0.90 -15.83 -6.23
N ALA A 63 -1.26 -15.33 -5.03
CA ALA A 63 -0.55 -14.24 -4.37
C ALA A 63 0.97 -14.50 -4.22
N GLY A 64 1.40 -15.74 -3.94
CA GLY A 64 2.83 -16.06 -3.83
C GLY A 64 3.62 -15.96 -5.15
N GLU A 65 2.99 -16.21 -6.30
CA GLU A 65 3.65 -16.27 -7.61
C GLU A 65 3.80 -14.90 -8.26
N ILE A 66 2.95 -13.94 -7.90
CA ILE A 66 2.88 -12.64 -8.57
C ILE A 66 3.94 -11.65 -8.09
N TRP A 67 4.62 -11.92 -6.97
CA TRP A 67 5.53 -10.97 -6.32
C TRP A 67 6.56 -10.35 -7.27
N PRO A 68 7.31 -11.10 -8.11
CA PRO A 68 8.31 -10.50 -9.01
C PRO A 68 7.71 -9.50 -10.01
N VAL A 69 6.44 -9.67 -10.37
CA VAL A 69 5.74 -8.79 -11.32
C VAL A 69 5.18 -7.55 -10.62
N VAL A 70 4.68 -7.71 -9.40
CA VAL A 70 3.95 -6.64 -8.69
C VAL A 70 4.80 -5.85 -7.72
N LYS A 71 5.98 -6.36 -7.35
CA LYS A 71 6.93 -5.69 -6.45
C LYS A 71 7.22 -4.22 -6.85
N PRO A 72 7.44 -3.87 -8.13
CA PRO A 72 7.68 -2.47 -8.52
C PRO A 72 6.52 -1.53 -8.18
N VAL A 73 5.29 -2.04 -8.15
CA VAL A 73 4.10 -1.26 -7.77
C VAL A 73 4.12 -0.96 -6.27
N TYR A 74 4.52 -1.93 -5.45
CA TYR A 74 4.72 -1.73 -4.01
C TYR A 74 5.91 -0.82 -3.72
N GLU A 75 7.02 -0.95 -4.43
CA GLU A 75 8.18 -0.06 -4.29
C GLU A 75 7.80 1.39 -4.60
N LYS A 76 6.99 1.63 -5.63
CA LYS A 76 6.40 2.94 -5.92
C LYS A 76 5.55 3.47 -4.75
N MET A 77 4.70 2.63 -4.17
CA MET A 77 3.87 3.01 -3.01
C MET A 77 4.72 3.34 -1.79
N ALA A 78 5.73 2.51 -1.51
CA ALA A 78 6.67 2.72 -0.42
C ALA A 78 7.43 4.04 -0.56
N GLU A 79 7.89 4.36 -1.77
CA GLU A 79 8.55 5.64 -2.08
C GLU A 79 7.61 6.84 -1.91
N ILE A 80 6.34 6.72 -2.32
CA ILE A 80 5.33 7.76 -2.09
C ILE A 80 5.12 7.99 -0.59
N VAL A 81 4.94 6.92 0.18
CA VAL A 81 4.80 6.99 1.64
C VAL A 81 6.04 7.64 2.26
N ALA A 82 7.24 7.22 1.85
CA ALA A 82 8.52 7.74 2.33
C ALA A 82 8.61 9.27 2.22
N ARG A 83 8.14 9.84 1.10
CA ARG A 83 8.09 11.30 0.92
C ARG A 83 7.12 12.00 1.87
N HIS A 84 5.97 11.40 2.16
CA HIS A 84 4.98 11.97 3.07
C HIS A 84 5.44 11.96 4.53
N ILE A 85 6.21 10.94 4.93
CA ILE A 85 6.69 10.78 6.30
C ILE A 85 8.06 11.45 6.56
N ALA A 86 8.77 11.85 5.50
CA ALA A 86 10.09 12.45 5.60
C ALA A 86 10.08 13.70 6.51
N GLY A 87 10.99 13.74 7.47
CA GLY A 87 11.11 14.86 8.43
C GLY A 87 9.99 14.95 9.47
N GLN A 88 9.03 14.03 9.47
CA GLN A 88 7.90 14.06 10.41
C GLN A 88 8.24 13.44 11.77
N GLY A 89 9.40 12.78 11.90
CA GLY A 89 9.86 12.17 13.15
C GLY A 89 8.98 10.98 13.58
N ILE A 90 8.46 10.23 12.61
CA ILE A 90 7.71 9.01 12.92
C ILE A 90 8.66 7.90 13.35
N VAL A 91 8.24 7.11 14.35
CA VAL A 91 9.02 5.98 14.89
C VAL A 91 8.39 4.63 14.55
N ASP A 92 7.08 4.62 14.30
CA ASP A 92 6.32 3.42 13.95
C ASP A 92 5.49 3.66 12.68
N LEU A 93 5.43 2.65 11.81
CA LEU A 93 4.59 2.65 10.61
C LEU A 93 3.61 1.47 10.67
N TRP A 94 2.32 1.77 10.55
CA TRP A 94 1.24 0.80 10.58
C TRP A 94 0.65 0.67 9.18
N LEU A 95 0.71 -0.52 8.61
CA LEU A 95 0.10 -0.82 7.31
C LEU A 95 -1.31 -1.40 7.51
N ALA A 96 -2.26 -0.89 6.75
CA ALA A 96 -3.64 -1.34 6.68
C ALA A 96 -4.09 -1.45 5.21
N GLY A 97 -5.29 -1.99 5.01
CA GLY A 97 -5.88 -2.11 3.68
C GLY A 97 -5.66 -3.45 3.00
N GLY A 98 -6.58 -3.80 2.10
CA GLY A 98 -6.60 -5.13 1.46
C GLY A 98 -5.40 -5.40 0.56
N ALA A 99 -4.75 -4.37 0.02
CA ALA A 99 -3.55 -4.55 -0.79
C ALA A 99 -2.33 -5.00 0.04
N CYS A 100 -2.37 -4.88 1.37
CA CYS A 100 -1.31 -5.39 2.25
C CYS A 100 -1.37 -6.90 2.45
N MET A 101 -2.41 -7.59 1.96
CA MET A 101 -2.54 -9.06 2.08
C MET A 101 -1.61 -9.85 1.14
N GLN A 102 -0.88 -9.17 0.28
CA GLN A 102 0.08 -9.78 -0.65
C GLN A 102 1.32 -10.29 0.11
N PRO A 103 1.69 -11.57 -0.03
CA PRO A 103 2.94 -12.09 0.51
C PRO A 103 4.15 -11.28 0.00
N GLY A 104 5.07 -10.93 0.90
CA GLY A 104 6.27 -10.13 0.63
C GLY A 104 6.12 -8.63 0.94
N VAL A 105 4.91 -8.10 1.20
CA VAL A 105 4.72 -6.66 1.48
C VAL A 105 5.33 -6.19 2.81
N HIS A 106 5.47 -7.10 3.77
CA HIS A 106 6.01 -6.80 5.10
C HIS A 106 7.52 -7.08 5.24
N GLU A 107 8.17 -7.51 4.16
CA GLU A 107 9.62 -7.79 4.11
C GLU A 107 10.41 -6.51 3.75
#